data_AF-A0A3E1YAG6-F1
#
_entry.id   AF-A0A3E1YAG6-F1
#
_cell.length_a   1.000
_cell.length_b   1.000
_cell.length_c   1.000
_cell.angle_alpha   90.00
_cell.angle_beta   90.00
_cell.angle_gamma   90.00
#
_symmetry.space_group_name_H-M   'P 1'
#
loop_
_entity.id
_entity.type
_entity.pdbx_description
1 polymer ?
#
loop_
_entity_poly.entity_id
_entity_poly.type
_entity_poly.pdbx_seq_one_letter_code
_entity_poly.pdbx_strand_id
1 'polypeptide(L)'
;MKTSSKLIIAFGSWLFAMLLFSAIILRVNYSKGITNVDKSSTRRNREPETVQPFHALVFKNGILQDKSKDFVYVDLKQADNYSVDGLTKDEFYYKGDTLVIENSKNIYVSITAPSINYIEHKGQMWYLKIVDFNKLSALNIVAEDNTYTVLENSKIQLLNYKGKVSTKLFVEFPNTVDSANLELTKGSLTFKATNKYADLRLDSMSILELNGDILQSIKSFK
;
A
#
# COMPACT_ATOMS: atom_id res chain seq x y z
N MET A 1 -63.67 39.52 3.77
CA MET A 1 -62.37 38.86 4.03
C MET A 1 -62.57 37.54 4.77
N LYS A 2 -62.73 36.40 4.08
CA LYS A 2 -62.72 35.05 4.71
C LYS A 2 -62.02 33.96 3.88
N THR A 3 -61.52 34.30 2.69
CA THR A 3 -60.87 33.38 1.74
C THR A 3 -59.34 33.33 1.86
N SER A 4 -58.69 34.38 2.38
CA SER A 4 -57.22 34.48 2.45
C SER A 4 -56.58 33.53 3.46
N SER A 5 -57.17 33.33 4.64
CA SER A 5 -56.60 32.47 5.69
C SER A 5 -56.56 30.99 5.30
N LYS A 6 -57.53 30.51 4.50
CA LYS A 6 -57.54 29.12 3.99
C LYS A 6 -56.45 28.87 2.96
N LEU A 7 -56.11 29.89 2.16
CA LEU A 7 -55.06 29.80 1.14
C LEU A 7 -53.67 29.69 1.79
N ILE A 8 -53.42 30.45 2.86
CA ILE A 8 -52.15 30.43 3.59
C ILE A 8 -51.94 29.08 4.29
N ILE A 9 -53.00 28.50 4.88
CA ILE A 9 -52.92 27.18 5.53
C ILE A 9 -52.67 26.08 4.49
N ALA A 10 -53.33 26.16 3.33
CA ALA A 10 -53.10 25.21 2.24
C ALA A 10 -51.67 25.31 1.68
N PHE A 11 -51.16 26.53 1.51
CA PHE A 11 -49.80 26.75 1.04
C PHE A 11 -48.74 26.30 2.06
N GLY A 12 -48.95 26.58 3.35
CA GLY A 12 -48.06 26.12 4.42
C GLY A 12 -48.00 24.59 4.52
N SER A 13 -49.16 23.92 4.38
CA SER A 13 -49.24 22.45 4.38
C SER A 13 -48.50 21.84 3.19
N TRP A 14 -48.60 22.46 2.00
CA TRP A 14 -47.88 21.99 0.83
C TRP A 14 -46.36 22.19 0.96
N LEU A 15 -45.93 23.35 1.46
CA LEU A 15 -44.51 23.62 1.68
C LEU A 15 -43.89 22.63 2.67
N PHE A 16 -44.62 22.28 3.73
CA PHE A 16 -44.20 21.28 4.70
C PHE A 16 -44.10 19.87 4.07
N ALA A 17 -45.05 19.48 3.23
CA ALA A 17 -45.00 18.21 2.52
C ALA A 17 -43.78 18.13 1.56
N MET A 18 -43.47 19.21 0.84
CA MET A 18 -42.29 19.29 -0.03
C MET A 18 -40.97 19.11 0.74
N LEU A 19 -40.84 19.76 1.90
CA LEU A 19 -39.68 19.60 2.77
C LEU A 19 -39.53 18.15 3.27
N LEU A 20 -40.65 17.50 3.60
CA LEU A 20 -40.65 16.12 4.07
C LEU A 20 -40.23 15.13 2.97
N PHE A 21 -40.72 15.32 1.73
CA PHE A 21 -40.28 14.53 0.58
C PHE A 21 -38.79 14.74 0.25
N SER A 22 -38.31 15.99 0.32
CA SER A 22 -36.89 16.30 0.13
C SER A 22 -36.01 15.57 1.16
N ALA A 23 -36.40 15.59 2.44
CA ALA A 23 -35.68 14.89 3.50
C ALA A 23 -35.66 13.35 3.30
N ILE A 24 -36.76 12.76 2.83
CA ILE A 24 -36.83 11.33 2.52
C ILE A 24 -35.92 10.98 1.33
N ILE A 25 -35.96 11.76 0.25
CA ILE A 25 -35.12 11.54 -0.93
C ILE A 25 -33.63 11.69 -0.57
N LEU A 26 -33.28 12.71 0.21
CA LEU A 26 -31.91 12.89 0.73
C LEU A 26 -31.48 11.67 1.55
N ARG A 27 -32.32 11.16 2.45
CA ARG A 27 -32.00 9.97 3.25
C ARG A 27 -31.87 8.71 2.41
N VAL A 28 -32.73 8.51 1.41
CA VAL A 28 -32.66 7.36 0.50
C VAL A 28 -31.40 7.43 -0.36
N ASN A 29 -31.05 8.60 -0.90
CA ASN A 29 -29.83 8.78 -1.67
C ASN A 29 -28.57 8.68 -0.81
N TYR A 30 -28.60 9.17 0.42
CA TYR A 30 -27.50 9.01 1.37
C TYR A 30 -27.31 7.54 1.77
N SER A 31 -28.41 6.82 2.04
CA SER A 31 -28.38 5.38 2.33
C SER A 31 -27.87 4.57 1.12
N LYS A 32 -28.30 4.92 -0.10
CA LYS A 32 -27.81 4.29 -1.33
C LYS A 32 -26.34 4.64 -1.62
N GLY A 33 -25.91 5.87 -1.32
CA GLY A 33 -24.53 6.32 -1.46
C GLY A 33 -23.55 5.61 -0.52
N ILE A 34 -24.00 5.22 0.67
CA ILE A 34 -23.21 4.40 1.60
C ILE A 34 -23.12 2.94 1.14
N THR A 35 -24.14 2.42 0.43
CA THR A 35 -24.14 1.03 -0.05
C THR A 35 -23.45 0.82 -1.40
N ASN A 36 -23.11 1.88 -2.13
CA ASN A 36 -22.55 1.82 -3.48
C ASN A 36 -21.11 2.33 -3.56
N VAL A 37 -20.32 2.06 -2.52
CA VAL A 37 -18.87 2.02 -2.69
C VAL A 37 -18.59 0.75 -3.47
N ASP A 38 -18.24 0.90 -4.75
CA ASP A 38 -17.76 -0.19 -5.61
C ASP A 38 -16.74 -1.03 -4.83
N LYS A 39 -17.16 -2.20 -4.33
CA LYS A 39 -16.26 -3.25 -3.87
C LYS A 39 -15.65 -3.90 -5.11
N SER A 40 -14.89 -3.14 -5.89
CA SER A 40 -14.02 -3.69 -6.94
C SER A 40 -12.70 -4.18 -6.34
N SER A 41 -12.82 -5.18 -5.47
CA SER A 41 -11.82 -6.24 -5.43
C SER A 41 -12.54 -7.46 -4.94
N THR A 42 -12.52 -8.50 -5.76
CA THR A 42 -12.96 -9.84 -5.36
C THR A 42 -11.96 -10.34 -4.32
N ARG A 43 -12.02 -9.83 -3.08
CA ARG A 43 -11.43 -10.52 -1.93
C ARG A 43 -12.16 -11.86 -1.89
N ARG A 44 -11.54 -12.89 -2.44
CA ARG A 44 -11.91 -14.26 -2.12
C ARG A 44 -11.84 -14.33 -0.60
N ASN A 45 -13.00 -14.43 0.03
CA ASN A 45 -13.13 -14.48 1.48
C ASN A 45 -12.61 -15.86 1.91
N ARG A 46 -11.29 -16.02 1.91
CA ARG A 46 -10.57 -17.21 2.34
C ARG A 46 -9.99 -16.92 3.70
N GLU A 47 -10.00 -17.93 4.55
CA GLU A 47 -9.30 -17.81 5.83
C GLU A 47 -7.79 -17.73 5.56
N PRO A 48 -7.06 -16.87 6.28
CA PRO A 48 -5.61 -16.78 6.15
C PRO A 48 -4.97 -18.15 6.37
N GLU A 49 -4.10 -18.57 5.45
CA GLU A 49 -3.36 -19.82 5.59
C GLU A 49 -2.13 -19.58 6.47
N THR A 50 -1.99 -20.35 7.55
CA THR A 50 -0.76 -20.33 8.37
C THR A 50 0.36 -21.01 7.59
N VAL A 51 1.50 -20.33 7.51
CA VAL A 51 2.63 -20.72 6.67
C VAL A 51 3.86 -21.08 7.51
N GLN A 52 4.83 -21.77 6.90
CA GLN A 52 6.09 -22.07 7.56
C GLN A 52 6.89 -20.77 7.81
N PRO A 53 7.73 -20.69 8.86
CA PRO A 53 8.58 -19.54 9.08
C PRO A 53 9.47 -19.22 7.89
N PHE A 54 9.59 -17.93 7.57
CA PHE A 54 10.48 -17.44 6.52
C PHE A 54 11.18 -16.15 6.94
N HIS A 55 12.33 -15.88 6.34
CA HIS A 55 13.12 -14.65 6.54
C HIS A 55 13.31 -13.86 5.25
N ALA A 56 13.04 -14.49 4.12
CA ALA A 56 13.10 -13.91 2.80
C ALA A 56 11.78 -14.09 2.05
N LEU A 57 11.42 -13.07 1.26
CA LEU A 57 10.24 -13.07 0.41
C LEU A 57 10.66 -12.78 -1.03
N VAL A 58 10.27 -13.65 -1.96
CA VAL A 58 10.57 -13.47 -3.38
C VAL A 58 9.27 -13.47 -4.16
N PHE A 59 9.00 -12.38 -4.87
CA PHE A 59 7.87 -12.29 -5.79
C PHE A 59 8.32 -12.62 -7.20
N LYS A 60 7.57 -13.42 -7.94
CA LYS A 60 7.87 -13.84 -9.30
C LYS A 60 6.65 -13.70 -10.21
N ASN A 61 6.91 -13.42 -11.48
CA ASN A 61 5.91 -13.44 -12.56
C ASN A 61 4.74 -12.47 -12.35
N GLY A 62 5.02 -11.19 -12.09
CA GLY A 62 3.99 -10.15 -12.05
C GLY A 62 3.24 -9.98 -13.38
N ILE A 63 2.22 -9.12 -13.41
CA ILE A 63 1.32 -8.97 -14.58
C ILE A 63 2.12 -8.56 -15.82
N LEU A 64 2.15 -9.43 -16.83
CA LEU A 64 2.80 -9.19 -18.11
C LEU A 64 1.92 -8.29 -18.97
N GLN A 65 2.13 -6.97 -18.82
CA GLN A 65 2.00 -5.83 -19.76
C GLN A 65 0.84 -5.72 -20.78
N ASP A 66 -0.09 -6.67 -20.93
CA ASP A 66 -1.05 -6.65 -22.03
C ASP A 66 -2.43 -6.07 -21.63
N LYS A 67 -2.43 -4.83 -21.08
CA LYS A 67 -3.58 -3.88 -21.02
C LYS A 67 -4.26 -3.56 -19.67
N SER A 68 -3.55 -3.49 -18.54
CA SER A 68 -4.11 -2.74 -17.40
C SER A 68 -3.06 -2.09 -16.51
N LYS A 69 -3.45 -0.98 -15.87
CA LYS A 69 -2.71 -0.27 -14.81
C LYS A 69 -2.70 -1.06 -13.49
N ASP A 70 -2.86 -2.37 -13.57
CA ASP A 70 -3.11 -3.20 -12.40
C ASP A 70 -1.77 -3.68 -11.86
N PHE A 71 -1.55 -3.40 -10.59
CA PHE A 71 -0.44 -3.96 -9.82
C PHE A 71 -0.92 -5.22 -9.12
N VAL A 72 0.01 -6.14 -8.84
CA VAL A 72 -0.20 -7.10 -7.75
C VAL A 72 0.12 -6.37 -6.45
N TYR A 73 -0.91 -6.10 -5.65
CA TYR A 73 -0.83 -5.43 -4.36
C TYR A 73 -0.49 -6.45 -3.27
N VAL A 74 0.56 -6.16 -2.51
CA VAL A 74 1.01 -6.99 -1.39
C VAL A 74 1.10 -6.12 -0.14
N ASP A 75 0.30 -6.45 0.86
CA ASP A 75 0.39 -5.88 2.20
C ASP A 75 1.20 -6.82 3.08
N LEU A 76 2.38 -6.40 3.51
CA LEU A 76 3.22 -7.10 4.47
C LEU A 76 3.13 -6.40 5.83
N LYS A 77 2.66 -7.12 6.85
CA LYS A 77 2.44 -6.58 8.20
C LYS A 77 3.13 -7.41 9.27
N GLN A 78 3.50 -6.75 10.37
CA GLN A 78 3.99 -7.47 11.53
C GLN A 78 2.84 -8.23 12.24
N ALA A 79 3.06 -9.50 12.56
CA ALA A 79 2.20 -10.28 13.45
C ALA A 79 3.02 -11.37 14.16
N ASP A 80 2.45 -12.00 15.19
CA ASP A 80 3.14 -13.05 15.96
C ASP A 80 3.29 -14.38 15.18
N ASN A 81 2.50 -14.56 14.13
CA ASN A 81 2.49 -15.73 13.28
C ASN A 81 2.83 -15.38 11.83
N TYR A 82 3.26 -16.39 11.09
CA TYR A 82 3.42 -16.30 9.66
C TYR A 82 2.10 -16.72 8.99
N SER A 83 1.50 -15.82 8.20
CA SER A 83 0.29 -16.13 7.44
C SER A 83 0.32 -15.52 6.05
N VAL A 84 -0.38 -16.15 5.12
CA VAL A 84 -0.63 -15.62 3.78
C VAL A 84 -2.12 -15.73 3.49
N ASP A 85 -2.70 -14.63 3.02
CA ASP A 85 -4.08 -14.54 2.54
C ASP A 85 -4.09 -13.99 1.11
N GLY A 86 -5.09 -14.40 0.34
CA GLY A 86 -5.24 -14.00 -1.06
C GLY A 86 -4.48 -14.88 -2.06
N LEU A 87 -3.81 -15.96 -1.64
CA LEU A 87 -3.15 -16.93 -2.54
C LEU A 87 -3.81 -18.32 -2.52
N THR A 88 -3.54 -19.13 -3.55
CA THR A 88 -3.70 -20.59 -3.53
C THR A 88 -2.37 -21.29 -3.28
N LYS A 89 -2.41 -22.58 -2.90
CA LYS A 89 -1.20 -23.41 -2.62
C LYS A 89 -0.27 -23.59 -3.81
N ASP A 90 -0.77 -23.39 -5.02
CA ASP A 90 -0.06 -23.41 -6.28
C ASP A 90 0.53 -22.04 -6.69
N GLU A 91 0.17 -20.97 -5.97
CA GLU A 91 0.69 -19.61 -6.18
C GLU A 91 1.87 -19.27 -5.25
N PHE A 92 2.26 -20.19 -4.35
CA PHE A 92 3.45 -20.02 -3.52
C PHE A 92 4.12 -21.36 -3.18
N TYR A 93 5.42 -21.31 -2.90
CA TYR A 93 6.20 -22.44 -2.39
C TYR A 93 7.40 -21.94 -1.58
N TYR A 94 8.10 -22.88 -0.95
CA TYR A 94 9.29 -22.56 -0.15
C TYR A 94 10.56 -23.03 -0.83
N LYS A 95 11.62 -22.26 -0.65
CA LYS A 95 12.98 -22.64 -0.98
C LYS A 95 13.89 -22.32 0.21
N GLY A 96 14.07 -23.29 1.12
CA GLY A 96 14.74 -23.04 2.39
C GLY A 96 13.89 -22.13 3.29
N ASP A 97 14.48 -21.04 3.77
CA ASP A 97 13.85 -19.99 4.59
C ASP A 97 13.18 -18.89 3.76
N THR A 98 13.01 -19.12 2.46
CA THR A 98 12.43 -18.17 1.50
C THR A 98 11.03 -18.60 1.10
N LEU A 99 10.04 -17.73 1.33
CA LEU A 99 8.72 -17.83 0.73
C LEU A 99 8.78 -17.24 -0.68
N VAL A 100 8.45 -18.05 -1.68
CA VAL A 100 8.39 -17.63 -3.08
C VAL A 100 6.93 -17.56 -3.50
N ILE A 101 6.50 -16.41 -4.00
CA ILE A 101 5.16 -16.18 -4.52
C ILE A 101 5.26 -16.07 -6.04
N GLU A 102 4.58 -16.97 -6.75
CA GLU A 102 4.45 -16.98 -8.19
C GLU A 102 2.99 -16.72 -8.54
N ASN A 103 2.64 -15.45 -8.80
CA ASN A 103 1.25 -15.04 -8.95
C ASN A 103 1.04 -14.22 -10.22
N SER A 104 0.14 -14.70 -11.08
CA SER A 104 -0.21 -14.09 -12.37
C SER A 104 -1.63 -13.51 -12.42
N LYS A 105 -2.43 -13.65 -11.36
CA LYS A 105 -3.90 -13.43 -11.43
C LYS A 105 -4.51 -12.73 -10.22
N ASN A 106 -3.94 -12.92 -9.02
CA ASN A 106 -4.48 -12.35 -7.79
C ASN A 106 -3.95 -10.93 -7.57
N ILE A 107 -4.87 -9.97 -7.45
CA ILE A 107 -4.55 -8.53 -7.40
C ILE A 107 -4.18 -8.09 -5.97
N TYR A 108 -4.59 -8.82 -4.92
CA TYR A 108 -4.30 -8.44 -3.53
C TYR A 108 -3.87 -9.64 -2.70
N VAL A 109 -2.72 -9.52 -2.05
CA VAL A 109 -2.12 -10.52 -1.16
C VAL A 109 -1.84 -9.86 0.19
N SER A 110 -2.23 -10.51 1.28
CA SER A 110 -1.87 -10.06 2.63
C SER A 110 -0.94 -11.07 3.26
N ILE A 111 0.21 -10.62 3.74
CA ILE A 111 1.23 -11.44 4.35
C ILE A 111 1.48 -10.90 5.75
N THR A 112 1.54 -11.80 6.72
CA THR A 112 1.98 -11.46 8.06
C THR A 112 3.24 -12.23 8.43
N ALA A 113 4.15 -11.58 9.15
CA ALA A 113 5.38 -12.18 9.63
C ALA A 113 5.88 -11.46 10.89
N PRO A 114 6.45 -12.17 11.89
CA PRO A 114 7.10 -11.55 13.04
C PRO A 114 8.30 -10.66 12.66
N SER A 115 9.05 -11.09 11.64
CA SER A 115 10.27 -10.44 11.16
C SER A 115 10.49 -10.77 9.69
N ILE A 116 11.13 -9.85 8.95
CA ILE A 116 11.55 -10.04 7.57
C ILE A 116 12.88 -9.32 7.33
N ASN A 117 13.80 -9.96 6.60
CA ASN A 117 15.15 -9.42 6.39
C ASN A 117 15.44 -9.13 4.92
N TYR A 118 14.75 -9.81 4.01
CA TYR A 118 15.01 -9.74 2.59
C TYR A 118 13.73 -9.82 1.78
N ILE A 119 13.59 -8.94 0.80
CA ILE A 119 12.49 -8.92 -0.16
C ILE A 119 13.07 -8.70 -1.55
N GLU A 120 12.68 -9.55 -2.50
CA GLU A 120 13.11 -9.43 -3.90
C GLU A 120 11.90 -9.51 -4.82
N HIS A 121 11.78 -8.51 -5.69
CA HIS A 121 10.85 -8.54 -6.80
C HIS A 121 11.55 -9.12 -8.02
N LYS A 122 11.01 -10.20 -8.59
CA LYS A 122 11.39 -10.75 -9.89
C LYS A 122 10.21 -10.59 -10.85
N GLY A 123 10.35 -9.70 -11.83
CA GLY A 123 9.27 -9.30 -12.72
C GLY A 123 8.73 -7.90 -12.41
N GLN A 124 7.66 -7.51 -13.09
CA GLN A 124 7.17 -6.12 -13.12
C GLN A 124 5.80 -5.97 -12.44
N MET A 125 5.41 -4.73 -12.16
CA MET A 125 4.06 -4.36 -11.67
C MET A 125 3.70 -4.93 -10.28
N TRP A 126 4.67 -4.95 -9.38
CA TRP A 126 4.42 -5.22 -7.96
C TRP A 126 4.21 -3.93 -7.19
N TYR A 127 3.17 -3.89 -6.35
CA TYR A 127 2.98 -2.85 -5.35
C TYR A 127 3.13 -3.48 -3.96
N LEU A 128 4.23 -3.19 -3.28
CA LEU A 128 4.52 -3.69 -1.95
C LEU A 128 4.29 -2.59 -0.92
N LYS A 129 3.48 -2.88 0.07
CA LYS A 129 3.25 -2.03 1.23
C LYS A 129 3.70 -2.75 2.49
N ILE A 130 4.66 -2.18 3.21
CA ILE A 130 5.23 -2.72 4.45
C ILE A 130 4.75 -1.84 5.60
N VAL A 131 4.04 -2.41 6.58
CA VAL A 131 3.32 -1.65 7.60
C VAL A 131 3.54 -2.20 9.00
N ASP A 132 3.62 -1.29 9.97
CA ASP A 132 3.54 -1.56 11.41
C ASP A 132 4.66 -2.47 11.97
N PHE A 133 5.84 -2.49 11.35
CA PHE A 133 6.99 -3.20 11.93
C PHE A 133 7.62 -2.38 13.05
N ASN A 134 7.37 -2.77 14.30
CA ASN A 134 7.85 -2.06 15.49
C ASN A 134 9.37 -2.07 15.64
N LYS A 135 10.06 -3.06 15.05
CA LYS A 135 11.53 -3.15 15.01
C LYS A 135 11.99 -4.18 13.98
N LEU A 136 12.79 -3.74 13.00
CA LEU A 136 13.57 -4.61 12.12
C LEU A 136 15.06 -4.25 12.23
N SER A 137 15.91 -5.25 12.47
CA SER A 137 17.36 -5.04 12.53
C SER A 137 17.96 -4.70 11.16
N ALA A 138 17.49 -5.35 10.12
CA ALA A 138 17.87 -5.04 8.75
C ALA A 138 16.75 -5.43 7.80
N LEU A 139 16.52 -4.60 6.77
CA LEU A 139 15.61 -4.90 5.67
C LEU A 139 16.31 -4.59 4.36
N ASN A 140 16.44 -5.62 3.53
CA ASN A 140 17.03 -5.53 2.20
C ASN A 140 15.93 -5.70 1.17
N ILE A 141 15.77 -4.73 0.27
CA ILE A 141 14.77 -4.77 -0.80
C ILE A 141 15.47 -4.63 -2.15
N VAL A 142 15.27 -5.61 -3.02
CA VAL A 142 15.72 -5.57 -4.42
C VAL A 142 14.49 -5.47 -5.32
N ALA A 143 14.36 -4.34 -5.98
CA ALA A 143 13.24 -3.95 -6.82
C ALA A 143 13.64 -3.97 -8.30
N GLU A 144 13.05 -4.89 -9.07
CA GLU A 144 13.15 -4.93 -10.54
C GLU A 144 12.30 -3.82 -11.20
N ASP A 145 12.24 -3.80 -12.52
CA ASP A 145 11.61 -2.71 -13.25
C ASP A 145 10.10 -2.55 -12.94
N ASN A 146 9.62 -1.30 -12.91
CA ASN A 146 8.20 -0.94 -12.72
C ASN A 146 7.59 -1.48 -11.40
N THR A 147 8.33 -1.46 -10.30
CA THR A 147 7.81 -1.82 -8.97
C THR A 147 7.59 -0.60 -8.08
N TYR A 148 6.64 -0.72 -7.17
CA TYR A 148 6.29 0.25 -6.15
C TYR A 148 6.53 -0.33 -4.77
N THR A 149 7.23 0.38 -3.91
CA THR A 149 7.45 0.02 -2.51
C THR A 149 7.06 1.18 -1.62
N VAL A 150 6.21 0.90 -0.63
CA VAL A 150 5.74 1.85 0.37
C VAL A 150 6.07 1.29 1.75
N LEU A 151 6.74 2.08 2.58
CA LEU A 151 6.93 1.79 3.99
C LEU A 151 6.09 2.75 4.82
N GLU A 152 5.34 2.21 5.78
CA GLU A 152 4.45 2.95 6.69
C GLU A 152 4.64 2.49 8.14
N ASN A 153 4.65 3.46 9.06
CA ASN A 153 4.66 3.23 10.52
C ASN A 153 5.64 2.16 11.01
N SER A 154 6.84 2.10 10.42
CA SER A 154 7.84 1.06 10.69
C SER A 154 9.13 1.65 11.28
N LYS A 155 9.81 0.85 12.11
CA LYS A 155 11.12 1.17 12.71
C LYS A 155 12.17 0.19 12.22
N ILE A 156 13.13 0.70 11.46
CA ILE A 156 14.14 -0.11 10.76
C ILE A 156 15.52 0.41 11.15
N GLN A 157 16.41 -0.48 11.58
CA GLN A 157 17.77 -0.06 11.93
C GLN A 157 18.63 0.13 10.67
N LEU A 158 18.58 -0.81 9.73
CA LEU A 158 19.28 -0.70 8.44
C LEU A 158 18.32 -1.00 7.28
N LEU A 159 18.08 -0.01 6.43
CA LEU A 159 17.35 -0.18 5.18
C LEU A 159 18.32 -0.17 4.01
N ASN A 160 18.40 -1.26 3.28
CA ASN A 160 19.09 -1.34 1.99
C ASN A 160 18.03 -1.47 0.90
N TYR A 161 17.99 -0.51 -0.04
CA TYR A 161 17.07 -0.54 -1.17
C TYR A 161 17.84 -0.41 -2.47
N LYS A 162 17.59 -1.33 -3.40
CA LYS A 162 18.13 -1.27 -4.76
C LYS A 162 16.99 -1.36 -5.77
N GLY A 163 16.72 -0.25 -6.45
CA GLY A 163 15.71 -0.14 -7.50
C GLY A 163 16.34 0.02 -8.88
N LYS A 164 15.82 -0.73 -9.87
CA LYS A 164 16.16 -0.56 -11.28
C LYS A 164 15.28 0.52 -11.93
N VAL A 165 14.73 0.27 -13.12
CA VAL A 165 14.07 1.26 -13.96
C VAL A 165 12.61 1.44 -13.57
N SER A 166 12.15 2.69 -13.53
CA SER A 166 10.78 3.07 -13.17
C SER A 166 10.32 2.56 -11.80
N THR A 167 11.28 2.30 -10.90
CA THR A 167 10.97 1.92 -9.52
C THR A 167 10.57 3.11 -8.68
N LYS A 168 9.68 2.92 -7.71
CA LYS A 168 9.30 3.99 -6.79
C LYS A 168 9.35 3.52 -5.34
N LEU A 169 10.09 4.28 -4.53
CA LEU A 169 10.20 4.07 -3.10
C LEU A 169 9.57 5.24 -2.35
N PHE A 170 8.59 4.93 -1.49
CA PHE A 170 7.96 5.89 -0.59
C PHE A 170 8.21 5.47 0.85
N VAL A 171 8.91 6.31 1.60
CA VAL A 171 9.14 6.13 3.03
C VAL A 171 8.60 7.36 3.73
N GLU A 172 7.37 7.28 4.26
CA GLU A 172 6.68 8.44 4.82
C GLU A 172 6.84 8.58 6.34
N PHE A 173 6.47 9.72 6.91
CA PHE A 173 6.32 9.82 8.37
C PHE A 173 5.11 8.97 8.81
N PRO A 174 5.12 8.24 9.95
CA PRO A 174 6.10 8.29 11.05
C PRO A 174 7.18 7.20 11.03
N ASN A 175 7.68 6.78 9.86
CA ASN A 175 8.78 5.81 9.84
C ASN A 175 10.05 6.35 10.52
N THR A 176 10.79 5.43 11.15
CA THR A 176 12.13 5.69 11.72
C THR A 176 13.12 4.72 11.08
N VAL A 177 14.17 5.25 10.46
CA VAL A 177 15.20 4.45 9.79
C VAL A 177 16.57 4.89 10.28
N ASP A 178 17.27 4.13 11.13
CA ASP A 178 18.56 4.59 11.67
C ASP A 178 19.60 4.82 10.55
N SER A 179 19.77 3.86 9.64
CA SER A 179 20.66 3.96 8.48
C SER A 179 19.96 3.53 7.19
N ALA A 180 20.11 4.31 6.12
CA ALA A 180 19.52 4.04 4.82
C ALA A 180 20.59 4.03 3.72
N ASN A 181 20.69 2.94 2.97
CA ASN A 181 21.50 2.83 1.76
C ASN A 181 20.55 2.65 0.57
N LEU A 182 20.39 3.70 -0.23
CA LEU A 182 19.42 3.73 -1.33
C LEU A 182 20.14 3.85 -2.67
N GLU A 183 19.96 2.86 -3.54
CA GLU A 183 20.47 2.85 -4.91
C GLU A 183 19.27 2.80 -5.87
N LEU A 184 19.05 3.86 -6.66
CA LEU A 184 18.00 3.90 -7.67
C LEU A 184 18.56 4.43 -9.00
N THR A 185 18.46 3.65 -10.08
CA THR A 185 19.05 4.02 -11.38
C THR A 185 18.15 4.91 -12.25
N LYS A 186 16.83 4.74 -12.15
CA LYS A 186 15.84 5.60 -12.82
C LYS A 186 14.50 5.36 -12.15
N GLY A 187 13.93 6.34 -11.47
CA GLY A 187 12.79 6.07 -10.59
C GLY A 187 12.22 7.29 -9.89
N SER A 188 11.55 7.06 -8.79
CA SER A 188 11.05 8.08 -7.88
C SER A 188 11.43 7.72 -6.45
N LEU A 189 11.91 8.70 -5.69
CA LEU A 189 12.18 8.57 -4.26
C LEU A 189 11.43 9.64 -3.49
N THR A 190 10.61 9.21 -2.55
CA THR A 190 10.07 10.07 -1.50
C THR A 190 10.54 9.53 -0.15
N PHE A 191 11.35 10.30 0.57
CA PHE A 191 11.88 9.90 1.86
C PHE A 191 11.65 11.00 2.91
N LYS A 192 10.75 10.71 3.84
CA LYS A 192 10.28 11.58 4.93
C LYS A 192 10.40 10.91 6.30
N ALA A 193 11.14 9.81 6.41
CA ALA A 193 11.42 9.16 7.69
C ALA A 193 12.47 9.93 8.48
N THR A 194 12.44 9.79 9.81
CA THR A 194 13.57 10.21 10.65
C THR A 194 14.75 9.29 10.40
N ASN A 195 15.96 9.84 10.34
CA ASN A 195 17.15 9.08 9.98
C ASN A 195 18.43 9.66 10.59
N LYS A 196 19.39 8.80 10.94
CA LYS A 196 20.71 9.21 11.45
C LYS A 196 21.76 9.26 10.34
N TYR A 197 21.71 8.29 9.41
CA TYR A 197 22.66 8.19 8.30
C TYR A 197 21.98 7.77 6.99
N ALA A 198 22.28 8.48 5.90
CA ALA A 198 21.84 8.12 4.55
C ALA A 198 23.02 8.12 3.55
N ASP A 199 23.16 7.04 2.78
CA ASP A 199 23.97 6.95 1.57
C ASP A 199 23.03 6.82 0.37
N LEU A 200 23.05 7.81 -0.52
CA LEU A 200 22.14 7.92 -1.66
C LEU A 200 22.94 7.83 -2.97
N ARG A 201 22.60 6.83 -3.80
CA ARG A 201 23.13 6.64 -5.17
C ARG A 201 21.97 6.70 -6.15
N LEU A 202 21.69 7.89 -6.67
CA LEU A 202 20.47 8.20 -7.41
C LEU A 202 20.81 8.70 -8.81
N ASP A 203 20.39 7.97 -9.84
CA ASP A 203 20.53 8.38 -11.23
C ASP A 203 19.14 8.64 -11.83
N SER A 204 19.00 9.71 -12.63
CA SER A 204 17.82 9.93 -13.48
C SER A 204 16.47 9.83 -12.76
N MET A 205 16.35 10.50 -11.60
CA MET A 205 15.10 10.54 -10.83
C MET A 205 14.04 11.42 -11.49
N SER A 206 12.84 10.86 -11.65
CA SER A 206 11.65 11.61 -12.08
C SER A 206 11.04 12.43 -10.95
N ILE A 207 11.14 11.93 -9.72
CA ILE A 207 10.72 12.62 -8.49
C ILE A 207 11.77 12.32 -7.44
N LEU A 208 12.27 13.35 -6.78
CA LEU A 208 13.13 13.25 -5.61
C LEU A 208 12.57 14.20 -4.55
N GLU A 209 11.96 13.63 -3.52
CA GLU A 209 11.44 14.38 -2.38
C GLU A 209 12.14 13.90 -1.11
N LEU A 210 12.96 14.76 -0.52
CA LEU A 210 13.70 14.50 0.71
C LEU A 210 13.30 15.56 1.73
N ASN A 211 12.70 15.17 2.85
CA ASN A 211 12.22 16.12 3.86
C ASN A 211 12.74 15.80 5.27
N GLY A 212 12.92 16.85 6.07
CA GLY A 212 13.26 16.73 7.49
C GLY A 212 14.68 16.25 7.73
N ASP A 213 14.85 15.37 8.71
CA ASP A 213 16.14 14.90 9.23
C ASP A 213 17.03 14.22 8.18
N ILE A 214 16.45 13.73 7.07
CA ILE A 214 17.26 13.12 6.02
C ILE A 214 18.27 14.10 5.41
N LEU A 215 17.90 15.38 5.25
CA LEU A 215 18.78 16.37 4.63
C LEU A 215 20.07 16.62 5.44
N GLN A 216 20.00 16.39 6.77
CA GLN A 216 21.15 16.56 7.66
C GLN A 216 21.97 15.26 7.83
N SER A 217 21.43 14.12 7.42
CA SER A 217 22.02 12.80 7.62
C SER A 217 22.63 12.18 6.36
N ILE A 218 22.48 12.83 5.19
CA ILE A 218 23.14 12.44 3.95
C ILE A 218 24.66 12.56 4.10
N LYS A 219 25.34 11.41 4.10
CA LYS A 219 26.81 11.32 4.11
C LYS A 219 27.40 11.37 2.71
N SER A 220 26.70 10.79 1.74
CA SER A 220 27.09 10.77 0.33
C SER A 220 25.86 10.83 -0.56
N PHE A 221 25.99 11.63 -1.62
CA PHE A 221 25.01 11.79 -2.68
C PHE A 221 25.76 11.66 -4.00
N LYS A 222 25.45 10.63 -4.79
CA LYS A 222 26.06 10.36 -6.09
C LYS A 222 25.03 10.08 -7.15
#